data_AF-A0A5D0T6I4-F1
#
_entry.id   AF-A0A5D0T6I4-F1
#
_cell.length_a   1.000
_cell.length_b   1.000
_cell.length_c   1.000
_cell.angle_alpha   90.00
_cell.angle_beta   90.00
_cell.angle_gamma   90.00
#
_symmetry.space_group_name_H-M   'P 1'
#
loop_
_entity.id
_entity.type
_entity.pdbx_description
1 polymer ?
#
loop_
_entity_poly.entity_id
_entity_poly.type
_entity_poly.pdbx_seq_one_letter_code
_entity_poly.pdbx_strand_id
1 'polypeptide(L)'
;MEPRQRLHPLSPALHGAKSLVVVIAGLSWSTLSRVGFGWFAALVVALALGATVLSIISWYNTGYHVVGRELRVYEGLLWRRTRAIPLERLQAVEVVRPLLAQLTGLAELRLEVVGGGKTEAPLAYLTVADAAALRARLLALAGQAGQPAVAPTPGEAVPAPAEPVGTATQVPPGRALHTVRNNDLLVSQLLTPQAFLLPFGVAFVVVQFLSEDSWSFIAVASTLTAMAGVVLQPVRRVLDDWNFRLARDDGTLRVRNGLLETRAQTVPLHRVQTVRATWPLLWRMKGWLRLRLEVAGYSVGEGDERNRPDRLLPVGDLRTAELIVSEVLPGVRLTGLPLTPPPSRARWLHPLGRNALGAGLHERVVVVRSGLLTRQLTVVPYARIQSVRVVQGPLQRRLRLATVHADTAGGSGAAAESRDVDEAWVLAAELAARTHAARRVTG
;
A
#
# COMPACT_ATOMS: atom_id res chain seq x y z
N MET A 1 -2.03 30.98 18.03
CA MET A 1 -2.75 30.54 16.81
C MET A 1 -1.85 30.84 15.64
N GLU A 2 -1.48 29.84 14.83
CA GLU A 2 -0.60 30.09 13.68
C GLU A 2 -1.38 30.71 12.51
N PRO A 3 -0.76 31.61 11.75
CA PRO A 3 -1.38 32.21 10.57
C PRO A 3 -1.67 31.14 9.51
N ARG A 4 -2.76 31.34 8.75
CA ARG A 4 -3.13 30.46 7.64
C ARG A 4 -1.99 30.39 6.62
N GLN A 5 -1.44 29.20 6.42
CA GLN A 5 -0.43 28.96 5.40
C GLN A 5 -1.12 28.67 4.07
N ARG A 6 -0.63 29.34 3.03
CA ARG A 6 -1.09 29.13 1.65
C ARG A 6 -0.26 28.02 1.02
N LEU A 7 -0.88 27.32 0.08
CA LEU A 7 -0.24 26.25 -0.68
C LEU A 7 0.60 26.82 -1.80
N HIS A 8 1.48 26.01 -2.39
CA HIS A 8 2.31 26.46 -3.51
C HIS A 8 1.44 26.84 -4.73
N PRO A 9 1.76 27.95 -5.45
CA PRO A 9 1.00 28.44 -6.61
C PRO A 9 0.77 27.43 -7.74
N LEU A 10 1.65 26.43 -7.86
CA LEU A 10 1.54 25.39 -8.88
C LEU A 10 0.61 24.23 -8.49
N SER A 11 0.15 24.14 -7.23
CA SER A 11 -0.78 23.08 -6.78
C SER A 11 -1.99 22.82 -7.69
N PRO A 12 -2.69 23.86 -8.18
CA PRO A 12 -3.90 23.71 -8.98
C PRO A 12 -3.60 23.18 -10.38
N ALA A 13 -2.56 23.71 -11.03
CA ALA A 13 -2.17 23.29 -12.38
C ALA A 13 -1.85 21.79 -12.42
N LEU A 14 -1.22 21.27 -11.34
CA LEU A 14 -0.89 19.86 -11.18
C LEU A 14 -2.13 18.97 -10.99
N HIS A 15 -3.16 19.47 -10.28
CA HIS A 15 -4.45 18.77 -10.14
C HIS A 15 -5.29 18.81 -11.42
N GLY A 16 -5.33 19.96 -12.10
CA GLY A 16 -6.13 20.19 -13.31
C GLY A 16 -5.58 19.50 -14.56
N ALA A 17 -4.26 19.30 -14.66
CA ALA A 17 -3.66 18.63 -15.82
C ALA A 17 -4.19 17.20 -16.03
N LYS A 18 -4.42 16.45 -14.93
CA LYS A 18 -4.93 15.06 -15.02
C LYS A 18 -6.35 15.00 -15.55
N SER A 19 -7.24 15.89 -15.09
CA SER A 19 -8.61 15.97 -15.59
C SER A 19 -8.67 16.48 -17.02
N LEU A 20 -7.79 17.42 -17.40
CA LEU A 20 -7.69 17.92 -18.78
C LEU A 20 -7.35 16.79 -19.75
N VAL A 21 -6.37 15.94 -19.44
CA VAL A 21 -5.99 14.80 -20.29
C VAL A 21 -7.14 13.81 -20.44
N VAL A 22 -7.88 13.53 -19.37
CA VAL A 22 -9.06 12.63 -19.42
C VAL A 22 -10.20 13.25 -20.23
N VAL A 23 -10.44 14.56 -20.09
CA VAL A 23 -11.45 15.28 -20.87
C VAL A 23 -11.06 15.32 -22.34
N ILE A 24 -9.80 15.61 -22.68
CA ILE A 24 -9.30 15.60 -24.05
C ILE A 24 -9.37 14.19 -24.65
N ALA A 25 -9.02 13.16 -23.88
CA ALA A 25 -9.13 11.76 -24.32
C ALA A 25 -10.61 11.32 -24.49
N GLY A 26 -11.50 11.82 -23.63
CA GLY A 26 -12.94 11.56 -23.69
C GLY A 26 -13.67 12.34 -24.78
N LEU A 27 -13.15 13.51 -25.18
CA LEU A 27 -13.52 14.23 -26.40
C LEU A 27 -13.01 13.43 -27.61
N SER A 28 -13.74 12.35 -27.88
CA SER A 28 -13.34 11.29 -28.80
C SER A 28 -13.07 11.81 -30.22
N TRP A 29 -12.44 10.94 -31.02
CA TRP A 29 -12.28 11.08 -32.47
C TRP A 29 -13.59 11.42 -33.20
N SER A 30 -14.76 11.08 -32.64
CA SER A 30 -16.07 11.45 -33.21
C SER A 30 -16.39 12.94 -33.13
N THR A 31 -15.83 13.66 -32.15
CA THR A 31 -15.93 15.12 -32.06
C THR A 31 -15.00 15.75 -33.10
N LEU A 32 -13.78 15.22 -33.24
CA LEU A 32 -12.82 15.67 -34.26
C LEU A 32 -13.39 15.49 -35.68
N SER A 33 -14.02 14.34 -35.98
CA SER A 33 -14.59 14.06 -37.31
C SER A 33 -15.81 14.91 -37.66
N ARG A 34 -16.57 15.39 -36.66
CA ARG A 34 -17.76 16.23 -36.88
C ARG A 34 -17.43 17.71 -37.05
N VAL A 35 -16.49 18.21 -36.26
CA VAL A 35 -16.22 19.66 -36.16
C VAL A 35 -14.99 20.08 -36.97
N GLY A 36 -14.17 19.11 -37.41
CA GLY A 36 -12.93 19.35 -38.12
C GLY A 36 -11.77 19.76 -37.20
N PHE A 37 -10.54 19.58 -37.67
CA PHE A 37 -9.33 19.74 -36.85
C PHE A 37 -9.18 21.15 -36.24
N GLY A 38 -9.46 22.20 -37.01
CA GLY A 38 -9.30 23.59 -36.55
C GLY A 38 -10.22 23.94 -35.37
N TRP A 39 -11.50 23.59 -35.46
CA TRP A 39 -12.46 23.82 -34.38
C TRP A 39 -12.23 22.91 -33.18
N PHE A 40 -11.80 21.66 -33.40
CA PHE A 40 -11.41 20.77 -32.32
C PHE A 40 -10.21 21.34 -31.54
N ALA A 41 -9.18 21.82 -32.24
CA ALA A 41 -8.03 22.47 -31.61
C ALA A 41 -8.44 23.73 -30.83
N ALA A 42 -9.32 24.58 -31.40
CA ALA A 42 -9.85 25.75 -30.72
C ALA A 42 -10.64 25.38 -29.44
N LEU A 43 -11.47 24.34 -29.49
CA LEU A 43 -12.21 23.82 -28.34
C LEU A 43 -11.28 23.32 -27.24
N VAL A 44 -10.24 22.55 -27.61
CA VAL A 44 -9.23 22.05 -26.66
C VAL A 44 -8.48 23.20 -26.01
N VAL A 45 -8.09 24.23 -26.77
CA VAL A 45 -7.43 25.43 -26.24
C VAL A 45 -8.36 26.21 -25.31
N ALA A 46 -9.62 26.40 -25.68
CA ALA A 46 -10.61 27.07 -24.83
C ALA A 46 -10.86 26.33 -23.52
N LEU A 47 -10.99 25.00 -23.57
CA LEU A 47 -11.10 24.15 -22.37
C LEU A 47 -9.84 24.20 -21.51
N ALA A 48 -8.65 24.20 -22.11
CA ALA A 48 -7.39 24.34 -21.39
C ALA A 48 -7.31 25.68 -20.67
N LEU A 49 -7.61 26.79 -21.35
CA LEU A 49 -7.63 28.13 -20.76
C LEU A 49 -8.67 28.24 -19.62
N GLY A 50 -9.89 27.76 -19.85
CA GLY A 50 -10.94 27.74 -18.84
C GLY A 50 -10.53 26.91 -17.61
N ALA A 51 -9.95 25.74 -17.83
CA ALA A 51 -9.40 24.92 -16.76
C ALA A 51 -8.30 25.65 -16.00
N THR A 52 -7.36 26.32 -16.67
CA THR A 52 -6.29 27.12 -16.04
C THR A 52 -6.86 28.24 -15.16
N VAL A 53 -7.85 28.99 -15.65
CA VAL A 53 -8.49 30.06 -14.87
C VAL A 53 -9.18 29.50 -13.62
N LEU A 54 -10.00 28.47 -13.77
CA LEU A 54 -10.67 27.80 -12.64
C LEU A 54 -9.64 27.27 -11.62
N SER A 55 -8.52 26.74 -12.13
CA SER A 55 -7.40 26.25 -11.34
C SER A 55 -6.76 27.36 -10.49
N ILE A 56 -6.46 28.50 -11.10
CA ILE A 56 -5.90 29.68 -10.40
C ILE A 56 -6.87 30.17 -9.32
N ILE A 57 -8.16 30.30 -9.61
CA ILE A 57 -9.11 30.78 -8.61
C ILE A 57 -9.25 29.77 -7.46
N SER A 58 -9.22 28.46 -7.77
CA SER A 58 -9.23 27.42 -6.74
C SER A 58 -8.01 27.52 -5.82
N TRP A 59 -6.83 27.86 -6.35
CA TRP A 59 -5.62 28.07 -5.55
C TRP A 59 -5.81 29.10 -4.44
N TYR A 60 -6.32 30.28 -4.82
CA TYR A 60 -6.44 31.43 -3.92
C TYR A 60 -7.35 31.10 -2.73
N ASN A 61 -8.30 30.19 -2.92
CA ASN A 61 -9.26 29.80 -1.88
C ASN A 61 -8.79 28.60 -1.04
N THR A 62 -7.72 27.89 -1.43
CA THR A 62 -7.24 26.69 -0.74
C THR A 62 -6.14 27.03 0.26
N GLY A 63 -6.14 26.43 1.45
CA GLY A 63 -5.10 26.64 2.45
C GLY A 63 -5.26 25.74 3.66
N TYR A 64 -4.31 25.80 4.59
CA TYR A 64 -4.37 25.03 5.82
C TYR A 64 -3.95 25.87 7.03
N HIS A 65 -4.37 25.42 8.21
CA HIS A 65 -3.79 25.86 9.47
C HIS A 65 -3.75 24.72 10.47
N VAL A 66 -2.80 24.78 11.40
CA VAL A 66 -2.73 23.89 12.56
C VAL A 66 -3.15 24.71 13.78
N VAL A 67 -4.27 24.34 14.41
CA VAL A 67 -4.80 25.02 15.60
C VAL A 67 -4.86 24.02 16.75
N GLY A 68 -3.98 24.19 17.74
CA GLY A 68 -3.89 23.28 18.87
C GLY A 68 -3.60 21.86 18.41
N ARG A 69 -4.61 20.98 18.50
CA ARG A 69 -4.54 19.56 18.14
C ARG A 69 -5.37 19.20 16.91
N GLU A 70 -5.77 20.19 16.12
CA GLU A 70 -6.54 20.01 14.88
C GLU A 70 -5.80 20.59 13.68
N LEU A 71 -5.75 19.84 12.58
CA LEU A 71 -5.37 20.33 11.27
C LEU A 71 -6.65 20.73 10.53
N ARG A 72 -6.84 22.01 10.21
CA ARG A 72 -7.98 22.43 9.38
C ARG A 72 -7.52 22.72 7.96
N VAL A 73 -8.21 22.09 7.02
CA VAL A 73 -7.97 22.21 5.58
C VAL A 73 -9.16 22.91 4.95
N TYR A 74 -8.86 23.94 4.15
CA TYR A 74 -9.84 24.73 3.42
C TYR A 74 -9.76 24.37 1.95
N GLU A 75 -10.87 23.94 1.37
CA GLU A 75 -11.00 23.59 -0.05
C GLU A 75 -12.24 24.26 -0.66
N GLY A 76 -12.19 24.46 -1.98
CA GLY A 76 -13.37 24.76 -2.78
C GLY A 76 -13.33 26.09 -3.52
N LEU A 77 -13.84 26.06 -4.75
CA LEU A 77 -14.02 27.23 -5.61
C LEU A 77 -15.44 27.78 -5.51
N LEU A 78 -16.45 26.97 -5.92
CA LEU A 78 -17.87 27.30 -5.81
C LEU A 78 -18.46 26.92 -4.44
N TRP A 79 -18.16 25.71 -3.95
CA TRP A 79 -18.59 25.24 -2.63
C TRP A 79 -17.42 25.21 -1.67
N ARG A 80 -17.40 26.15 -0.71
CA ARG A 80 -16.39 26.20 0.35
C ARG A 80 -16.61 25.04 1.33
N ARG A 81 -15.59 24.20 1.48
CA ARG A 81 -15.57 23.06 2.40
C ARG A 81 -14.42 23.24 3.37
N THR A 82 -14.74 23.29 4.65
CA THR A 82 -13.74 23.29 5.73
C THR A 82 -13.77 21.92 6.38
N ARG A 83 -12.62 21.28 6.50
CA ARG A 83 -12.48 20.01 7.20
C ARG A 83 -11.51 20.18 8.35
N ALA A 84 -11.93 19.80 9.56
CA ALA A 84 -11.06 19.73 10.72
C ALA A 84 -10.68 18.27 10.97
N ILE A 85 -9.39 17.96 10.92
CA ILE A 85 -8.82 16.64 11.17
C ILE A 85 -8.14 16.68 12.54
N PRO A 86 -8.69 16.02 13.56
CA PRO A 86 -8.01 15.88 14.85
C PRO A 86 -6.70 15.11 14.67
N LEU A 87 -5.60 15.64 15.20
CA LEU A 87 -4.25 15.03 15.09
C LEU A 87 -4.18 13.67 15.80
N GLU A 88 -5.04 13.42 16.79
CA GLU A 88 -5.18 12.12 17.46
C GLU A 88 -5.76 11.03 16.53
N ARG A 89 -6.54 11.43 15.53
CA ARG A 89 -7.07 10.51 14.52
C ARG A 89 -6.12 10.34 13.35
N LEU A 90 -5.06 11.14 13.25
CA LEU A 90 -4.08 11.05 12.18
C LEU A 90 -3.19 9.81 12.39
N GLN A 91 -3.31 8.83 11.50
CA GLN A 91 -2.58 7.57 11.61
C GLN A 91 -1.27 7.57 10.84
N ALA A 92 -1.30 8.11 9.62
CA ALA A 92 -0.21 8.05 8.67
C ALA A 92 -0.13 9.34 7.85
N VAL A 93 1.10 9.72 7.52
CA VAL A 93 1.42 10.85 6.66
C VAL A 93 2.38 10.37 5.59
N GLU A 94 1.89 10.31 4.35
CA GLU A 94 2.65 9.91 3.18
C GLU A 94 3.08 11.15 2.38
N VAL A 95 4.35 11.19 1.97
CA VAL A 95 4.85 12.20 1.03
C VAL A 95 4.89 11.57 -0.36
N VAL A 96 4.13 12.15 -1.28
CA VAL A 96 3.94 11.65 -2.64
C VAL A 96 4.46 12.69 -3.63
N ARG A 97 5.27 12.27 -4.59
CA ARG A 97 5.81 13.14 -5.64
C ARG A 97 5.45 12.59 -7.01
N PRO A 98 4.26 12.92 -7.55
CA PRO A 98 3.90 12.61 -8.93
C PRO A 98 4.88 13.28 -9.92
N LEU A 99 4.99 12.75 -11.14
CA LEU A 99 5.93 13.22 -12.17
C LEU A 99 6.00 14.75 -12.30
N LEU A 100 4.83 15.37 -12.42
CA LEU A 100 4.75 16.82 -12.59
C LEU A 100 5.24 17.57 -11.35
N ALA A 101 5.03 17.02 -10.15
CA ALA A 101 5.58 17.54 -8.90
C ALA A 101 7.10 17.26 -8.78
N GLN A 102 7.57 16.13 -9.31
CA GLN A 102 9.00 15.81 -9.35
C GLN A 102 9.77 16.80 -10.22
N LEU A 103 9.25 17.13 -11.41
CA LEU A 103 9.82 18.12 -12.33
C LEU A 103 9.81 19.53 -11.75
N THR A 104 8.80 19.87 -10.94
CA THR A 104 8.64 21.21 -10.35
C THR A 104 9.22 21.34 -8.93
N GLY A 105 9.81 20.27 -8.37
CA GLY A 105 10.38 20.30 -7.01
C GLY A 105 9.35 20.30 -5.87
N LEU A 106 8.13 19.84 -6.14
CA LEU A 106 7.01 19.82 -5.19
C LEU A 106 6.69 18.41 -4.68
N ALA A 107 5.87 18.35 -3.63
CA ALA A 107 5.40 17.15 -2.97
C ALA A 107 3.97 17.33 -2.45
N GLU A 108 3.13 16.32 -2.64
CA GLU A 108 1.78 16.19 -2.10
C GLU A 108 1.84 15.41 -0.78
N LEU A 109 1.10 15.84 0.24
CA LEU A 109 1.03 15.16 1.53
C LEU A 109 -0.32 14.44 1.64
N ARG A 110 -0.33 13.11 1.74
CA ARG A 110 -1.56 12.34 1.95
C ARG A 110 -1.70 11.96 3.42
N LEU A 111 -2.87 12.28 3.98
CA LEU A 111 -3.19 12.05 5.38
C LEU A 111 -4.19 10.90 5.48
N GLU A 112 -3.94 9.97 6.38
CA GLU A 112 -4.85 8.85 6.67
C GLU A 112 -5.37 8.95 8.10
N VAL A 113 -6.68 8.81 8.27
CA VAL A 113 -7.40 9.13 9.52
C VAL A 113 -8.19 7.91 10.00
N VAL A 114 -8.18 7.65 11.31
CA VAL A 114 -8.94 6.54 11.95
C VAL A 114 -10.45 6.71 11.73
N GLY A 115 -11.10 5.69 11.16
CA GLY A 115 -12.55 5.60 11.04
C GLY A 115 -13.14 6.30 9.79
N GLY A 116 -12.30 6.86 8.92
CA GLY A 116 -12.68 7.26 7.57
C GLY A 116 -12.27 6.17 6.58
N GLY A 117 -13.22 5.53 5.90
CA GLY A 117 -12.93 4.45 4.94
C GLY A 117 -12.23 4.88 3.64
N LYS A 118 -11.69 6.11 3.58
CA LYS A 118 -11.01 6.71 2.43
C LYS A 118 -9.82 7.52 2.94
N THR A 119 -8.74 7.60 2.15
CA THR A 119 -7.64 8.56 2.38
C THR A 119 -8.26 9.96 2.46
N GLU A 120 -8.33 10.54 3.65
CA GLU A 120 -9.00 11.81 3.90
C GLU A 120 -8.06 12.95 3.51
N ALA A 121 -8.17 13.28 2.22
CA ALA A 121 -7.61 14.42 1.51
C ALA A 121 -6.08 14.36 1.24
N PRO A 122 -5.67 14.51 -0.03
CA PRO A 122 -4.33 14.97 -0.34
C PRO A 122 -4.22 16.43 0.11
N LEU A 123 -3.46 16.68 1.17
CA LEU A 123 -2.95 18.01 1.46
C LEU A 123 -2.06 18.43 0.28
N ALA A 124 -2.40 19.58 -0.30
CA ALA A 124 -1.90 20.04 -1.58
C ALA A 124 -0.38 20.23 -1.65
N TYR A 125 0.11 20.51 -2.86
CA TYR A 125 1.53 20.52 -3.17
C TYR A 125 2.28 21.60 -2.38
N LEU A 126 3.26 21.15 -1.60
CA LEU A 126 4.24 21.91 -0.84
C LEU A 126 5.63 21.70 -1.47
N THR A 127 6.61 22.52 -1.11
CA THR A 127 8.01 22.21 -1.47
C THR A 127 8.44 20.92 -0.76
N VAL A 128 9.45 20.21 -1.29
CA VAL A 128 9.93 18.96 -0.67
C VAL A 128 10.40 19.18 0.77
N ALA A 129 11.06 20.31 1.04
CA ALA A 129 11.53 20.66 2.37
C ALA A 129 10.35 20.92 3.32
N ASP A 130 9.37 21.71 2.89
CA ASP A 130 8.18 22.02 3.70
C ASP A 130 7.33 20.79 3.96
N ALA A 131 7.16 19.93 2.95
CA ALA A 131 6.43 18.67 3.08
C ALA A 131 7.11 17.74 4.10
N ALA A 132 8.44 17.66 4.08
CA ALA A 132 9.20 16.86 5.04
C ALA A 132 9.13 17.45 6.46
N ALA A 133 9.23 18.77 6.60
CA ALA A 133 9.11 19.47 7.88
C ALA A 133 7.70 19.34 8.48
N LEU A 134 6.66 19.57 7.68
CA LEU A 134 5.27 19.44 8.10
C LEU A 134 4.94 17.99 8.49
N ARG A 135 5.44 17.00 7.73
CA ARG A 135 5.31 15.58 8.09
C ARG A 135 5.93 15.30 9.46
N ALA A 136 7.17 15.72 9.70
CA ALA A 136 7.85 15.49 10.96
C ALA A 136 7.07 16.12 12.13
N ARG A 137 6.57 17.35 11.93
CA ARG A 137 5.76 18.06 12.93
C ARG A 137 4.43 17.37 13.22
N LEU A 138 3.69 16.95 12.20
CA LEU A 138 2.41 16.25 12.36
C LEU A 138 2.59 14.92 13.10
N LEU A 139 3.66 14.17 12.78
CA LEU A 139 3.97 12.91 13.45
C LEU A 139 4.42 13.11 14.91
N ALA A 140 5.19 14.17 15.20
CA ALA A 140 5.58 14.50 16.57
C ALA A 140 4.35 14.83 17.44
N LEU A 141 3.45 15.67 16.92
CA LEU A 141 2.21 16.06 17.60
C LEU A 141 1.24 14.88 17.77
N ALA A 142 1.14 14.00 16.77
CA ALA A 142 0.35 12.78 16.87
C ALA A 142 0.97 11.74 17.84
N GLY A 143 2.29 11.64 17.89
CA GLY A 143 3.02 10.73 18.80
C GLY A 143 2.86 11.13 20.27
N GLN A 144 2.89 12.43 20.57
CA GLN A 144 2.64 12.96 21.92
C GLN A 144 1.19 12.80 22.39
N ALA A 145 0.25 12.43 21.52
CA ALA A 145 -1.14 12.14 21.88
C ALA A 145 -1.34 10.79 22.59
N GLY A 146 -0.45 9.82 22.32
CA GLY A 146 -0.56 8.46 22.83
C GLY A 146 0.10 8.24 24.20
N GLN A 147 0.80 9.24 24.72
CA GLN A 147 1.36 9.21 26.07
C GLN A 147 0.41 9.97 27.00
N PRO A 148 -0.18 9.33 28.03
CA PRO A 148 -0.91 10.07 29.05
C PRO A 148 0.03 11.10 29.65
N ALA A 149 -0.39 12.36 29.63
CA ALA A 149 0.34 13.47 30.20
C ALA A 149 0.53 13.21 31.70
N VAL A 150 1.70 12.70 32.07
CA VAL A 150 2.18 12.80 33.45
C VAL A 150 2.48 14.27 33.68
N ALA A 151 1.73 14.89 34.59
CA ALA A 151 1.93 16.27 34.99
C ALA A 151 3.39 16.46 35.49
N PRO A 152 4.10 17.51 35.06
CA PRO A 152 5.47 17.73 35.49
C PRO A 152 5.49 18.10 36.97
N THR A 153 6.28 17.36 37.75
CA THR A 153 6.66 17.70 39.12
C THR A 153 7.55 18.96 39.07
N PRO A 154 7.31 19.99 39.90
CA PRO A 154 8.12 21.20 39.89
C PRO A 154 9.45 20.92 40.58
N GLY A 155 10.55 20.88 39.82
CA GLY A 155 11.87 20.69 40.42
C GLY A 155 13.03 20.25 39.52
N GLU A 156 12.91 20.30 38.19
CA GLU A 156 14.02 19.93 37.31
C GLU A 156 14.23 20.99 36.23
N ALA A 157 15.47 21.47 36.15
CA ALA A 157 15.86 22.65 35.39
C ALA A 157 15.61 22.49 33.89
N VAL A 158 14.87 23.45 33.33
CA VAL A 158 14.68 23.67 31.90
C VAL A 158 16.03 23.96 31.25
N PRO A 159 16.48 23.19 30.23
CA PRO A 159 17.43 23.72 29.26
C PRO A 159 16.67 24.66 28.32
N ALA A 160 17.17 25.87 28.17
CA ALA A 160 16.61 26.94 27.35
C ALA A 160 16.37 26.52 25.88
N PRO A 161 15.42 27.16 25.16
CA PRO A 161 15.10 26.83 23.78
C PRO A 161 16.25 27.24 22.87
N ALA A 162 16.84 26.28 22.14
CA ALA A 162 17.73 26.58 21.05
C ALA A 162 16.92 27.18 19.88
N GLU A 163 17.28 28.40 19.49
CA GLU A 163 16.74 29.11 18.34
C GLU A 163 16.94 28.33 17.02
N PRO A 164 16.05 28.51 16.02
CA PRO A 164 16.09 27.78 14.77
C PRO A 164 17.06 28.47 13.81
N VAL A 165 18.29 27.98 13.72
CA VAL A 165 19.23 28.38 12.66
C VAL A 165 19.39 27.23 11.67
N GLY A 166 19.12 27.56 10.42
CA GLY A 166 19.07 26.63 9.30
C GLY A 166 20.34 25.82 9.13
N THR A 167 20.15 24.54 8.90
CA THR A 167 20.87 23.80 7.89
C THR A 167 19.99 22.63 7.50
N ALA A 168 19.77 22.48 6.20
CA ALA A 168 19.11 21.32 5.62
C ALA A 168 20.00 20.08 5.82
N THR A 169 20.11 19.61 7.05
CA THR A 169 20.76 18.34 7.36
C THR A 169 19.69 17.28 7.16
N GLN A 170 19.74 16.62 6.01
CA GLN A 170 19.17 15.30 5.83
C GLN A 170 19.63 14.46 7.01
N VAL A 171 18.73 14.21 7.97
CA VAL A 171 18.95 13.26 9.05
C VAL A 171 19.40 11.94 8.39
N PRO A 172 20.48 11.29 8.88
CA PRO A 172 21.11 10.17 8.18
C PRO A 172 20.07 9.12 7.77
N PRO A 173 20.17 8.55 6.57
CA PRO A 173 19.27 7.46 6.20
C PRO A 173 19.51 6.33 7.20
N GLY A 174 18.50 6.03 8.03
CA GLY A 174 18.53 4.90 8.96
C GLY A 174 19.05 3.63 8.27
N ARG A 175 19.62 2.70 9.05
CA ARG A 175 20.35 1.53 8.55
C ARG A 175 19.63 0.88 7.35
N ALA A 176 20.26 0.95 6.18
CA ALA A 176 19.70 0.39 4.95
C ALA A 176 19.60 -1.14 5.10
N LEU A 177 18.38 -1.68 4.94
CA LEU A 177 18.13 -3.11 5.02
C LEU A 177 18.33 -3.76 3.65
N HIS A 178 17.67 -3.24 2.62
CA HIS A 178 17.74 -3.81 1.29
C HIS A 178 17.37 -2.81 0.18
N THR A 179 18.02 -2.94 -0.98
CA THR A 179 17.67 -2.23 -2.21
C THR A 179 17.44 -3.25 -3.31
N VAL A 180 16.28 -3.18 -3.95
CA VAL A 180 15.95 -4.10 -5.03
C VAL A 180 16.55 -3.58 -6.33
N ARG A 181 17.22 -4.47 -7.08
CA ARG A 181 17.77 -4.12 -8.39
C ARG A 181 16.63 -3.98 -9.40
N ASN A 182 16.65 -2.93 -10.20
CA ASN A 182 15.63 -2.71 -11.23
C ASN A 182 15.58 -3.86 -12.25
N ASN A 183 16.71 -4.51 -12.55
CA ASN A 183 16.74 -5.68 -13.41
C ASN A 183 15.96 -6.86 -12.81
N ASP A 184 16.10 -7.10 -11.50
CA ASP A 184 15.36 -8.17 -10.83
C ASP A 184 13.86 -7.88 -10.86
N LEU A 185 13.45 -6.60 -10.71
CA LEU A 185 12.05 -6.18 -10.90
C LEU A 185 11.54 -6.45 -12.31
N LEU A 186 12.29 -6.07 -13.35
CA LEU A 186 11.90 -6.30 -14.74
C LEU A 186 11.74 -7.81 -15.04
N VAL A 187 12.73 -8.62 -14.67
CA VAL A 187 12.68 -10.07 -14.84
C VAL A 187 11.53 -10.67 -14.02
N SER A 188 11.24 -10.15 -12.83
CA SER A 188 10.13 -10.60 -12.01
C SER A 188 8.77 -10.40 -12.70
N GLN A 189 8.59 -9.29 -13.43
CA GLN A 189 7.36 -9.06 -14.19
C GLN A 189 7.27 -9.94 -15.43
N LEU A 190 8.39 -10.24 -16.09
CA LEU A 190 8.44 -11.21 -17.19
C LEU A 190 8.09 -12.63 -16.72
N LEU A 191 8.44 -12.97 -15.48
CA LEU A 191 8.06 -14.23 -14.84
C LEU A 191 6.66 -14.18 -14.20
N THR A 192 5.70 -13.48 -14.82
CA THR A 192 4.28 -13.53 -14.45
C THR A 192 3.47 -14.26 -15.52
N PRO A 193 2.38 -14.96 -15.15
CA PRO A 193 1.50 -15.60 -16.14
C PRO A 193 1.01 -14.61 -17.21
N GLN A 194 0.77 -13.35 -16.82
CA GLN A 194 0.33 -12.28 -17.71
C GLN A 194 1.38 -11.97 -18.80
N ALA A 195 2.66 -11.87 -18.42
CA ALA A 195 3.74 -11.64 -19.38
C ALA A 195 3.96 -12.83 -20.32
N PHE A 196 3.76 -14.07 -19.84
CA PHE A 196 3.85 -15.26 -20.69
C PHE A 196 2.73 -15.33 -21.74
N LEU A 197 1.53 -14.85 -21.41
CA LEU A 197 0.39 -14.79 -22.33
C LEU A 197 0.45 -13.59 -23.29
N LEU A 198 1.28 -12.58 -23.01
CA LEU A 198 1.36 -11.36 -23.80
C LEU A 198 1.72 -11.61 -25.27
N PRO A 199 2.73 -12.42 -25.63
CA PRO A 199 3.02 -12.73 -27.04
C PRO A 199 1.84 -13.38 -27.76
N PHE A 200 1.08 -14.24 -27.10
CA PHE A 200 -0.12 -14.86 -27.67
C PHE A 200 -1.24 -13.84 -27.88
N GLY A 201 -1.44 -12.94 -26.92
CA GLY A 201 -2.39 -11.83 -27.07
C GLY A 201 -2.00 -10.90 -28.22
N VAL A 202 -0.72 -10.54 -28.34
CA VAL A 202 -0.21 -9.74 -29.46
C VAL A 202 -0.36 -10.49 -30.79
N ALA A 203 -0.01 -11.77 -30.85
CA ALA A 203 -0.16 -12.58 -32.05
C ALA A 203 -1.62 -12.69 -32.48
N PHE A 204 -2.54 -12.89 -31.53
CA PHE A 204 -3.97 -12.91 -31.77
C PHE A 204 -4.45 -11.58 -32.38
N VAL A 205 -4.01 -10.44 -31.81
CA VAL A 205 -4.30 -9.11 -32.33
C VAL A 205 -3.74 -8.92 -33.74
N VAL A 206 -2.50 -9.36 -33.99
CA VAL A 206 -1.87 -9.26 -35.31
C VAL A 206 -2.58 -10.14 -36.34
N VAL A 207 -2.94 -11.37 -35.99
CA VAL A 207 -3.70 -12.27 -36.88
C VAL A 207 -5.06 -11.67 -37.20
N GLN A 208 -5.76 -11.13 -36.20
CA GLN A 208 -7.01 -10.42 -36.44
C GLN A 208 -6.77 -9.26 -37.41
N PHE A 209 -5.74 -8.45 -37.15
CA PHE A 209 -5.30 -7.34 -38.01
C PHE A 209 -5.09 -7.70 -39.46
N LEU A 210 -4.41 -8.82 -39.70
CA LEU A 210 -4.10 -9.29 -41.04
C LEU A 210 -5.26 -10.02 -41.73
N SER A 211 -6.27 -10.47 -40.99
CA SER A 211 -7.40 -11.25 -41.53
C SER A 211 -8.62 -10.41 -41.89
N GLU A 212 -8.73 -9.20 -41.35
CA GLU A 212 -9.84 -8.29 -41.62
C GLU A 212 -9.48 -7.31 -42.75
N ASP A 213 -10.16 -7.45 -43.90
CA ASP A 213 -9.96 -6.59 -45.09
C ASP A 213 -10.35 -5.12 -44.83
N SER A 214 -11.24 -4.88 -43.86
CA SER A 214 -11.64 -3.54 -43.44
C SER A 214 -11.87 -3.47 -41.94
N TRP A 215 -11.15 -2.57 -41.27
CA TRP A 215 -11.26 -2.36 -39.84
C TRP A 215 -12.37 -1.36 -39.53
N SER A 216 -13.41 -1.83 -38.84
CA SER A 216 -14.35 -0.89 -38.22
C SER A 216 -13.65 -0.11 -37.11
N PHE A 217 -14.07 1.14 -36.89
CA PHE A 217 -13.55 1.96 -35.79
C PHE A 217 -13.64 1.24 -34.42
N ILE A 218 -14.74 0.52 -34.20
CA ILE A 218 -14.99 -0.24 -32.97
C ILE A 218 -13.97 -1.37 -32.82
N ALA A 219 -13.59 -2.05 -33.92
CA ALA A 219 -12.58 -3.10 -33.90
C ALA A 219 -11.20 -2.54 -33.51
N VAL A 220 -10.75 -1.44 -34.11
CA VAL A 220 -9.45 -0.82 -33.75
C VAL A 220 -9.45 -0.36 -32.29
N ALA A 221 -10.50 0.34 -31.86
CA ALA A 221 -10.58 0.90 -30.52
C ALA A 221 -10.65 -0.18 -29.43
N SER A 222 -11.41 -1.25 -29.65
CA SER A 222 -11.52 -2.38 -28.71
C SER A 222 -10.20 -3.15 -28.61
N THR A 223 -9.55 -3.42 -29.74
CA THR A 223 -8.24 -4.07 -29.79
C THR A 223 -7.16 -3.26 -29.09
N LEU A 224 -7.09 -1.95 -29.33
CA LEU A 224 -6.14 -1.06 -28.65
C LEU A 224 -6.41 -1.01 -27.14
N THR A 225 -7.69 -0.93 -26.73
CA THR A 225 -8.08 -0.92 -25.32
C THR A 225 -7.74 -2.23 -24.62
N ALA A 226 -7.99 -3.37 -25.27
CA ALA A 226 -7.63 -4.69 -24.77
C ALA A 226 -6.10 -4.84 -24.61
N MET A 227 -5.33 -4.45 -25.63
CA MET A 227 -3.87 -4.48 -25.59
C MET A 227 -3.31 -3.57 -24.50
N ALA A 228 -3.83 -2.34 -24.37
CA ALA A 228 -3.45 -1.43 -23.30
C ALA A 228 -3.75 -2.03 -21.92
N GLY A 229 -4.90 -2.67 -21.72
CA GLY A 229 -5.24 -3.34 -20.45
C GLY A 229 -4.22 -4.40 -20.04
N VAL A 230 -3.74 -5.22 -20.99
CA VAL A 230 -2.77 -6.30 -20.74
C VAL A 230 -1.37 -5.75 -20.45
N VAL A 231 -0.91 -4.77 -21.23
CA VAL A 231 0.46 -4.24 -21.13
C VAL A 231 0.62 -3.27 -19.95
N LEU A 232 -0.41 -2.46 -19.68
CA LEU A 232 -0.30 -1.35 -18.75
C LEU A 232 -0.18 -1.81 -17.29
N GLN A 233 -0.75 -2.95 -16.92
CA GLN A 233 -0.69 -3.45 -15.54
C GLN A 233 0.74 -3.86 -15.12
N PRO A 234 1.48 -4.72 -15.86
CA PRO A 234 2.89 -5.01 -15.58
C PRO A 234 3.76 -3.76 -15.59
N VAL A 235 3.58 -2.88 -16.59
CA VAL A 235 4.34 -1.63 -16.70
C VAL A 235 4.12 -0.76 -15.46
N ARG A 236 2.86 -0.57 -15.03
CA ARG A 236 2.54 0.18 -13.81
C ARG A 236 3.23 -0.41 -12.58
N ARG A 237 3.23 -1.74 -12.40
CA ARG A 237 3.94 -2.39 -11.28
C ARG A 237 5.44 -2.09 -11.29
N VAL A 238 6.10 -2.14 -12.45
CA VAL A 238 7.52 -1.78 -12.58
C VAL A 238 7.73 -0.33 -12.18
N LEU A 239 6.89 0.58 -12.67
CA LEU A 239 6.98 2.01 -12.39
C LEU A 239 6.74 2.33 -10.92
N ASP A 240 5.82 1.62 -10.26
CA ASP A 240 5.48 1.78 -8.85
C ASP A 240 6.61 1.25 -7.95
N ASP A 241 7.18 0.09 -8.25
CA ASP A 241 8.21 -0.56 -7.42
C ASP A 241 9.65 -0.17 -7.82
N TRP A 242 9.83 0.76 -8.78
CA TRP A 242 11.16 1.15 -9.28
C TRP A 242 12.04 1.78 -8.19
N ASN A 243 13.35 1.44 -8.19
CA ASN A 243 14.33 1.91 -7.20
C ASN A 243 13.84 1.74 -5.76
N PHE A 244 13.23 0.59 -5.47
CA PHE A 244 12.73 0.25 -4.14
C PHE A 244 13.87 0.18 -3.13
N ARG A 245 13.72 0.92 -2.02
CA ARG A 245 14.65 0.95 -0.90
C ARG A 245 13.90 0.75 0.41
N LEU A 246 14.41 -0.15 1.23
CA LEU A 246 13.94 -0.41 2.58
C LEU A 246 15.05 -0.05 3.57
N ALA A 247 14.72 0.82 4.51
CA ALA A 247 15.60 1.23 5.60
C ALA A 247 14.90 1.04 6.94
N ARG A 248 15.68 0.83 8.01
CA ARG A 248 15.19 0.75 9.38
C ARG A 248 15.66 1.96 10.17
N ASP A 249 14.76 2.51 10.97
CA ASP A 249 15.04 3.65 11.84
C ASP A 249 14.27 3.49 13.15
N ASP A 250 14.96 3.31 14.29
CA ASP A 250 14.43 3.29 15.66
C ASP A 250 12.96 2.85 15.81
N GLY A 251 12.70 1.55 15.58
CA GLY A 251 11.36 0.97 15.74
C GLY A 251 10.41 1.18 14.56
N THR A 252 10.88 1.78 13.46
CA THR A 252 10.12 2.06 12.24
C THR A 252 10.84 1.54 10.99
N LEU A 253 10.06 1.23 9.96
CA LEU A 253 10.54 0.89 8.62
C LEU A 253 10.23 2.04 7.69
N ARG A 254 11.24 2.47 6.92
CA ARG A 254 11.07 3.46 5.86
C ARG A 254 11.13 2.76 4.51
N VAL A 255 10.06 2.90 3.74
CA VAL A 255 9.94 2.39 2.38
C VAL A 255 9.95 3.56 1.41
N ARG A 256 10.78 3.48 0.37
CA ARG A 256 10.81 4.45 -0.72
C ARG A 256 10.85 3.73 -2.06
N ASN A 257 9.97 4.13 -2.97
CA ASN A 257 9.86 3.52 -4.30
C ASN A 257 9.13 4.45 -5.28
N GLY A 258 9.25 4.16 -6.57
CA GLY A 258 8.47 4.78 -7.64
C GLY A 258 9.28 5.67 -8.57
N LEU A 259 9.09 5.47 -9.88
CA LEU A 259 9.67 6.28 -10.94
C LEU A 259 8.78 7.47 -11.32
N LEU A 260 7.49 7.20 -11.58
CA LEU A 260 6.54 8.25 -11.97
C LEU A 260 5.95 8.97 -10.76
N GLU A 261 5.72 8.23 -9.69
CA GLU A 261 5.21 8.78 -8.44
C GLU A 261 6.11 8.27 -7.34
N THR A 262 7.12 9.06 -6.94
CA THR A 262 8.00 8.66 -5.84
C THR A 262 7.24 8.80 -4.53
N ARG A 263 7.16 7.70 -3.79
CA ARG A 263 6.48 7.62 -2.49
C ARG A 263 7.49 7.35 -1.40
N ALA A 264 7.31 8.00 -0.25
CA ALA A 264 8.09 7.76 0.95
C ALA A 264 7.16 7.53 2.13
N GLN A 265 7.14 6.28 2.62
CA GLN A 265 6.25 5.83 3.68
C GLN A 265 7.07 5.37 4.88
N THR A 266 6.55 5.61 6.09
CA THR A 266 7.14 5.10 7.34
C THR A 266 6.11 4.23 8.05
N VAL A 267 6.46 2.98 8.29
CA VAL A 267 5.62 1.97 8.93
C VAL A 267 6.20 1.66 10.31
N PRO A 268 5.51 1.99 11.41
CA PRO A 268 5.95 1.61 12.74
C PRO A 268 5.87 0.08 12.93
N LEU A 269 6.93 -0.54 13.45
CA LEU A 269 7.01 -2.00 13.62
C LEU A 269 5.96 -2.54 14.58
N HIS A 270 5.64 -1.77 15.63
CA HIS A 270 4.62 -2.15 16.61
C HIS A 270 3.20 -2.18 16.00
N ARG A 271 2.97 -1.57 14.83
CA ARG A 271 1.68 -1.64 14.14
C ARG A 271 1.57 -2.81 13.17
N VAL A 272 2.66 -3.52 12.88
CA VAL A 272 2.65 -4.69 12.00
C VAL A 272 1.84 -5.81 12.66
N GLN A 273 0.82 -6.28 11.94
CA GLN A 273 -0.10 -7.33 12.37
C GLN A 273 0.27 -8.68 11.78
N THR A 274 0.55 -8.71 10.48
CA THR A 274 0.78 -9.94 9.72
C THR A 274 1.93 -9.73 8.76
N VAL A 275 2.77 -10.76 8.58
CA VAL A 275 3.77 -10.82 7.51
C VAL A 275 3.43 -11.97 6.57
N ARG A 276 3.29 -11.68 5.28
CA ARG A 276 2.95 -12.66 4.24
C ARG A 276 4.08 -12.79 3.24
N ALA A 277 4.68 -13.96 3.17
CA ALA A 277 5.60 -14.33 2.10
C ALA A 277 4.84 -15.06 0.98
N THR A 278 5.05 -14.65 -0.27
CA THR A 278 4.39 -15.23 -1.43
C THR A 278 5.42 -15.66 -2.47
N TRP A 279 5.31 -16.90 -2.95
CA TRP A 279 6.13 -17.47 -4.02
C TRP A 279 5.25 -17.74 -5.25
N PRO A 280 5.19 -16.82 -6.21
CA PRO A 280 4.52 -17.03 -7.49
C PRO A 280 5.11 -18.24 -8.23
N LEU A 281 4.28 -18.97 -8.98
CA LEU A 281 4.68 -20.23 -9.62
C LEU A 281 5.99 -20.14 -10.40
N LEU A 282 6.09 -19.17 -11.32
CA LEU A 282 7.25 -19.00 -12.21
C LEU A 282 8.49 -18.45 -11.46
N TRP A 283 8.28 -17.74 -10.36
CA TRP A 283 9.38 -17.20 -9.53
C TRP A 283 10.09 -18.29 -8.73
N ARG A 284 9.41 -19.43 -8.50
CA ARG A 284 9.96 -20.57 -7.76
C ARG A 284 11.20 -21.16 -8.42
N MET A 285 11.33 -21.06 -9.73
CA MET A 285 12.52 -21.52 -10.46
C MET A 285 13.77 -20.70 -10.08
N LYS A 286 13.63 -19.40 -9.80
CA LYS A 286 14.72 -18.53 -9.32
C LYS A 286 14.82 -18.46 -7.80
N GLY A 287 13.96 -19.18 -7.06
CA GLY A 287 13.87 -19.06 -5.60
C GLY A 287 13.39 -17.69 -5.12
N TRP A 288 12.74 -16.91 -5.98
CA TRP A 288 12.26 -15.58 -5.65
C TRP A 288 10.93 -15.61 -4.92
N LEU A 289 10.75 -14.62 -4.06
CA LEU A 289 9.53 -14.39 -3.29
C LEU A 289 9.26 -12.90 -3.16
N ARG A 290 8.05 -12.58 -2.72
CA ARG A 290 7.69 -11.24 -2.27
C ARG A 290 7.21 -11.26 -0.83
N LEU A 291 7.57 -10.23 -0.07
CA LEU A 291 7.09 -10.03 1.29
C LEU A 291 6.11 -8.88 1.32
N ARG A 292 4.95 -9.15 1.93
CA ARG A 292 3.95 -8.15 2.28
C ARG A 292 3.73 -8.09 3.77
N LEU A 293 3.30 -6.94 4.25
CA LEU A 293 2.97 -6.69 5.65
C LEU A 293 1.54 -6.14 5.74
N GLU A 294 0.81 -6.50 6.78
CA GLU A 294 -0.49 -5.88 7.09
C GLU A 294 -0.31 -5.04 8.35
N VAL A 295 -0.72 -3.78 8.28
CA VAL A 295 -0.60 -2.81 9.38
C VAL A 295 -1.98 -2.53 9.95
N ALA A 296 -2.09 -2.45 11.28
CA ALA A 296 -3.31 -1.99 11.91
C ALA A 296 -3.59 -0.52 11.60
N GLY A 297 -4.87 -0.20 11.44
CA GLY A 297 -5.35 1.16 11.20
C GLY A 297 -5.50 1.49 9.71
N TYR A 298 -4.70 0.87 8.84
CA TYR A 298 -4.82 1.03 7.39
C TYR A 298 -6.04 0.25 6.90
N SER A 299 -6.94 0.92 6.20
CA SER A 299 -8.24 0.35 5.86
C SER A 299 -8.14 -0.78 4.82
N VAL A 300 -8.86 -1.89 5.09
CA VAL A 300 -8.97 -3.08 4.22
C VAL A 300 -10.02 -2.89 3.11
N GLY A 301 -10.64 -1.71 3.03
CA GLY A 301 -11.64 -1.40 2.01
C GLY A 301 -11.10 -1.51 0.59
N GLU A 302 -11.99 -1.70 -0.39
CA GLU A 302 -11.73 -1.78 -1.84
C GLU A 302 -11.12 -0.49 -2.47
N GLY A 303 -10.43 0.32 -1.67
CA GLY A 303 -9.60 1.42 -2.14
C GLY A 303 -8.33 0.92 -2.83
N ASP A 304 -7.94 1.65 -3.88
CA ASP A 304 -6.81 1.43 -4.79
C ASP A 304 -5.62 0.69 -4.11
N GLU A 305 -5.34 -0.54 -4.54
CA GLU A 305 -4.25 -1.43 -4.06
C GLU A 305 -2.86 -0.73 -4.09
N ARG A 306 -2.79 0.43 -4.74
CA ARG A 306 -1.64 1.34 -4.82
C ARG A 306 -1.30 2.04 -3.49
N ASN A 307 -2.29 2.39 -2.67
CA ASN A 307 -2.05 3.20 -1.46
C ASN A 307 -1.80 2.38 -0.19
N ARG A 308 -1.82 1.04 -0.26
CA ARG A 308 -1.55 0.21 0.92
C ARG A 308 -0.04 0.18 1.21
N PRO A 309 0.41 0.46 2.45
CA PRO A 309 1.80 0.30 2.87
C PRO A 309 2.12 -1.18 3.11
N ASP A 310 1.66 -2.05 2.23
CA ASP A 310 1.72 -3.49 2.43
C ASP A 310 3.02 -4.09 1.88
N ARG A 311 3.91 -3.29 1.27
CA ARG A 311 5.07 -3.80 0.53
C ARG A 311 6.35 -3.71 1.36
N LEU A 312 6.88 -4.87 1.72
CA LEU A 312 8.14 -5.00 2.45
C LEU A 312 9.29 -5.39 1.52
N LEU A 313 9.03 -6.29 0.57
CA LEU A 313 9.98 -6.73 -0.45
C LEU A 313 9.20 -7.07 -1.74
N PRO A 314 9.27 -6.25 -2.81
CA PRO A 314 8.52 -6.51 -4.03
C PRO A 314 9.02 -7.77 -4.76
N VAL A 315 10.34 -7.98 -4.79
CA VAL A 315 11.01 -9.20 -5.25
C VAL A 315 12.34 -9.35 -4.50
N GLY A 316 12.66 -10.58 -4.10
CA GLY A 316 13.98 -10.92 -3.57
C GLY A 316 14.09 -12.41 -3.29
N ASP A 317 15.28 -12.84 -2.87
CA ASP A 317 15.54 -14.23 -2.51
C ASP A 317 15.13 -14.53 -1.05
N LEU A 318 15.13 -15.82 -0.70
CA LEU A 318 14.76 -16.27 0.63
C LEU A 318 15.68 -15.71 1.73
N ARG A 319 16.99 -15.56 1.45
CA ARG A 319 17.95 -15.04 2.42
C ARG A 319 17.65 -13.58 2.76
N THR A 320 17.44 -12.74 1.75
CA THR A 320 17.03 -11.34 1.94
C THR A 320 15.71 -11.27 2.71
N ALA A 321 14.76 -12.13 2.35
CA ALA A 321 13.48 -12.17 3.03
C ALA A 321 13.62 -12.52 4.52
N GLU A 322 14.45 -13.50 4.86
CA GLU A 322 14.71 -13.87 6.26
C GLU A 322 15.40 -12.76 7.04
N LEU A 323 16.38 -12.07 6.43
CA LEU A 323 17.01 -10.89 7.05
C LEU A 323 15.95 -9.83 7.38
N ILE A 324 15.09 -9.49 6.42
CA ILE A 324 14.05 -8.49 6.64
C ILE A 324 13.01 -8.97 7.66
N VAL A 325 12.58 -10.23 7.62
CA VAL A 325 11.61 -10.77 8.58
C VAL A 325 12.20 -10.81 9.99
N SER A 326 13.49 -11.11 10.14
CA SER A 326 14.15 -11.12 11.46
C SER A 326 14.17 -9.72 12.12
N GLU A 327 14.19 -8.66 11.31
CA GLU A 327 14.09 -7.28 11.79
C GLU A 327 12.67 -6.91 12.24
N VAL A 328 11.66 -7.44 11.55
CA VAL A 328 10.24 -7.16 11.87
C VAL A 328 9.74 -8.03 13.01
N LEU A 329 10.13 -9.31 13.02
CA LEU A 329 9.74 -10.35 13.95
C LEU A 329 11.00 -11.05 14.49
N PRO A 330 11.61 -10.52 15.57
CA PRO A 330 12.83 -11.09 16.14
C PRO A 330 12.63 -12.54 16.58
N GLY A 331 13.54 -13.42 16.14
CA GLY A 331 13.53 -14.84 16.45
C GLY A 331 12.71 -15.72 15.50
N VAL A 332 12.10 -15.14 14.45
CA VAL A 332 11.37 -15.90 13.44
C VAL A 332 12.23 -16.06 12.19
N ARG A 333 12.49 -17.31 11.81
CA ARG A 333 13.07 -17.65 10.50
C ARG A 333 11.99 -18.24 9.61
N LEU A 334 11.99 -17.91 8.32
CA LEU A 334 10.99 -18.44 7.39
C LEU A 334 11.26 -19.93 7.08
N THR A 335 12.53 -20.31 7.07
CA THR A 335 12.97 -21.71 7.06
C THR A 335 12.83 -22.35 8.44
N GLY A 336 12.42 -23.61 8.47
CA GLY A 336 12.32 -24.39 9.70
C GLY A 336 11.04 -24.16 10.53
N LEU A 337 10.07 -23.39 10.02
CA LEU A 337 8.79 -23.22 10.71
C LEU A 337 8.04 -24.56 10.80
N PRO A 338 7.49 -24.91 11.97
CA PRO A 338 6.76 -26.16 12.15
C PRO A 338 5.47 -26.08 11.35
N LEU A 339 5.35 -26.88 10.30
CA LEU A 339 4.17 -26.91 9.42
C LEU A 339 3.67 -28.34 9.29
N THR A 340 2.47 -28.61 9.81
CA THR A 340 1.79 -29.89 9.64
C THR A 340 0.81 -29.82 8.47
N PRO A 341 0.83 -30.80 7.53
CA PRO A 341 -0.16 -30.87 6.46
C PRO A 341 -1.53 -31.29 7.03
N PRO A 342 -2.63 -30.96 6.35
CA PRO A 342 -3.95 -31.42 6.77
C PRO A 342 -4.11 -32.96 6.64
N PRO A 343 -5.08 -33.58 7.34
CA PRO A 343 -5.35 -35.01 7.26
C PRO A 343 -5.63 -35.51 5.83
N SER A 344 -5.50 -36.81 5.58
CA SER A 344 -5.65 -37.42 4.25
C SER A 344 -7.01 -37.17 3.61
N ARG A 345 -8.08 -37.11 4.41
CA ARG A 345 -9.46 -36.83 3.96
C ARG A 345 -9.65 -35.43 3.36
N ALA A 346 -8.74 -34.50 3.64
CA ALA A 346 -8.74 -33.18 3.01
C ALA A 346 -8.46 -33.25 1.49
N ARG A 347 -8.00 -34.40 0.96
CA ARG A 347 -7.88 -34.62 -0.51
C ARG A 347 -9.21 -34.46 -1.25
N TRP A 348 -10.35 -34.74 -0.61
CA TRP A 348 -11.65 -34.56 -1.26
C TRP A 348 -12.01 -33.08 -1.48
N LEU A 349 -11.53 -32.19 -0.61
CA LEU A 349 -11.71 -30.73 -0.77
C LEU A 349 -10.57 -30.11 -1.59
N HIS A 350 -9.34 -30.61 -1.41
CA HIS A 350 -8.13 -30.08 -2.04
C HIS A 350 -7.34 -31.23 -2.70
N PRO A 351 -7.81 -31.76 -3.84
CA PRO A 351 -7.22 -32.96 -4.46
C PRO A 351 -5.77 -32.74 -4.87
N LEU A 352 -5.49 -31.59 -5.48
CA LEU A 352 -4.15 -31.20 -5.94
C LEU A 352 -3.40 -30.34 -4.91
N GLY A 353 -4.13 -29.76 -3.94
CA GLY A 353 -3.65 -28.71 -3.05
C GLY A 353 -3.26 -29.16 -1.64
N ARG A 354 -3.51 -30.42 -1.24
CA ARG A 354 -3.31 -30.87 0.14
C ARG A 354 -1.93 -30.53 0.71
N ASN A 355 -0.87 -30.86 -0.02
CA ASN A 355 0.51 -30.65 0.45
C ASN A 355 0.93 -29.18 0.40
N ALA A 356 0.18 -28.33 -0.31
CA ALA A 356 0.40 -26.90 -0.32
C ALA A 356 -0.14 -26.24 0.95
N LEU A 357 -1.16 -26.83 1.57
CA LEU A 357 -1.69 -26.39 2.86
C LEU A 357 -0.77 -26.82 4.01
N GLY A 358 -0.75 -26.02 5.08
CA GLY A 358 -0.05 -26.35 6.30
C GLY A 358 -0.35 -25.34 7.40
N ALA A 359 -0.26 -25.76 8.65
CA ALA A 359 -0.35 -24.86 9.79
C ALA A 359 0.60 -25.31 10.87
N GLY A 360 1.02 -24.39 11.74
CA GLY A 360 1.70 -24.76 12.95
C GLY A 360 2.03 -23.57 13.84
N LEU A 361 2.55 -23.91 15.00
CA LEU A 361 2.74 -23.00 16.12
C LEU A 361 4.22 -22.89 16.43
N HIS A 362 4.79 -21.71 16.26
CA HIS A 362 6.12 -21.38 16.75
C HIS A 362 6.01 -20.80 18.17
N GLU A 363 7.12 -20.56 18.85
CA GLU A 363 7.16 -19.94 20.18
C GLU A 363 6.43 -18.58 20.26
N ARG A 364 6.47 -17.75 19.21
CA ARG A 364 5.97 -16.36 19.23
C ARG A 364 4.92 -16.05 18.15
N VAL A 365 4.76 -16.94 17.17
CA VAL A 365 3.93 -16.70 15.98
C VAL A 365 3.15 -17.97 15.61
N VAL A 366 1.94 -17.79 15.10
CA VAL A 366 1.26 -18.82 14.31
C VAL A 366 1.65 -18.68 12.86
N VAL A 367 1.86 -19.80 12.19
CA VAL A 367 2.25 -19.87 10.79
C VAL A 367 1.26 -20.70 10.03
N VAL A 368 0.80 -20.17 8.91
CA VAL A 368 -0.11 -20.85 7.99
C VAL A 368 0.47 -20.82 6.59
N ARG A 369 0.45 -21.97 5.92
CA ARG A 369 0.83 -22.12 4.52
C ARG A 369 -0.41 -22.44 3.67
N SER A 370 -0.56 -21.77 2.55
CA SER A 370 -1.67 -21.98 1.61
C SER A 370 -1.25 -21.78 0.14
N GLY A 371 -2.16 -22.10 -0.79
CA GLY A 371 -2.00 -21.81 -2.22
C GLY A 371 -1.19 -22.83 -3.02
N LEU A 372 -1.79 -23.37 -4.09
CA LEU A 372 -1.21 -24.42 -4.94
C LEU A 372 -0.16 -23.88 -5.91
N LEU A 373 -0.60 -23.03 -6.85
CA LEU A 373 0.26 -22.44 -7.89
C LEU A 373 1.15 -21.35 -7.32
N THR A 374 0.52 -20.47 -6.54
CA THR A 374 1.19 -19.40 -5.80
C THR A 374 1.20 -19.80 -4.32
N ARG A 375 2.36 -20.23 -3.83
CA ARG A 375 2.50 -20.60 -2.42
C ARG A 375 2.51 -19.34 -1.57
N GLN A 376 1.78 -19.35 -0.47
CA GLN A 376 1.71 -18.28 0.50
C GLN A 376 2.05 -18.82 1.88
N LEU A 377 2.82 -18.05 2.64
CA LEU A 377 3.15 -18.32 4.04
C LEU A 377 2.80 -17.06 4.82
N THR A 378 1.84 -17.19 5.71
CA THR A 378 1.33 -16.10 6.54
C THR A 378 1.80 -16.33 7.98
N VAL A 379 2.49 -15.34 8.53
CA VAL A 379 3.05 -15.35 9.88
C VAL A 379 2.35 -14.27 10.69
N VAL A 380 1.70 -14.68 11.78
CA VAL A 380 0.95 -13.78 12.66
C VAL A 380 1.48 -13.92 14.10
N PRO A 381 1.97 -12.84 14.74
CA PRO A 381 2.35 -12.87 16.14
C PRO A 381 1.15 -13.05 17.06
N TYR A 382 1.30 -13.84 18.12
CA TYR A 382 0.22 -14.10 19.08
C TYR A 382 -0.33 -12.81 19.72
N ALA A 383 0.55 -11.84 20.00
CA ALA A 383 0.16 -10.53 20.55
C ALA A 383 -0.75 -9.70 19.61
N ARG A 384 -0.84 -10.07 18.32
CA ARG A 384 -1.62 -9.36 17.28
C ARG A 384 -2.92 -10.05 16.90
N ILE A 385 -3.13 -11.30 17.34
CA ILE A 385 -4.39 -12.02 17.16
C ILE A 385 -5.46 -11.34 18.02
N GLN A 386 -6.61 -10.99 17.43
CA GLN A 386 -7.74 -10.38 18.14
C GLN A 386 -8.78 -11.44 18.55
N SER A 387 -9.16 -12.30 17.61
CA SER A 387 -10.11 -13.39 17.80
C SER A 387 -9.61 -14.67 17.15
N VAL A 388 -9.99 -15.79 17.76
CA VAL A 388 -9.79 -17.12 17.20
C VAL A 388 -11.16 -17.75 17.01
N ARG A 389 -11.44 -18.25 15.81
CA ARG A 389 -12.73 -18.90 15.50
C ARG A 389 -12.53 -20.18 14.71
N VAL A 390 -13.34 -21.18 15.02
CA VAL A 390 -13.39 -22.44 14.28
C VAL A 390 -14.64 -22.42 13.41
N VAL A 391 -14.45 -22.53 12.10
CA VAL A 391 -15.53 -22.54 11.11
C VAL A 391 -15.58 -23.91 10.46
N GLN A 392 -16.77 -24.50 10.39
CA GLN A 392 -17.01 -25.78 9.75
C GLN A 392 -18.19 -25.67 8.78
N GLY A 393 -17.88 -25.66 7.49
CA GLY A 393 -18.90 -25.68 6.43
C GLY A 393 -19.58 -27.06 6.28
N PRO A 394 -20.68 -27.18 5.49
CA PRO A 394 -21.42 -28.43 5.34
C PRO A 394 -20.57 -29.61 4.82
N LEU A 395 -19.75 -29.37 3.80
CA LEU A 395 -18.83 -30.39 3.25
C LEU A 395 -17.71 -30.75 4.22
N GLN A 396 -17.20 -29.75 4.95
CA GLN A 396 -16.21 -29.97 6.00
C GLN A 396 -16.80 -30.80 7.14
N ARG A 397 -18.06 -30.55 7.54
CA ARG A 397 -18.78 -31.35 8.54
C ARG A 397 -18.88 -32.82 8.14
N ARG A 398 -19.24 -33.09 6.88
CA ARG A 398 -19.31 -34.47 6.34
C ARG A 398 -17.95 -35.18 6.35
N LEU A 399 -16.86 -34.44 6.19
CA LEU A 399 -15.49 -34.96 6.19
C LEU A 399 -14.80 -34.84 7.56
N ARG A 400 -15.50 -34.43 8.63
CA ARG A 400 -14.93 -34.11 9.96
C ARG A 400 -13.75 -33.14 9.89
N LEU A 401 -13.82 -32.14 9.02
CA LEU A 401 -12.80 -31.10 8.86
C LEU A 401 -13.31 -29.78 9.43
N ALA A 402 -12.40 -28.87 9.76
CA ALA A 402 -12.70 -27.50 10.15
C ALA A 402 -11.57 -26.55 9.75
N THR A 403 -11.87 -25.25 9.72
CA THR A 403 -10.90 -24.19 9.46
C THR A 403 -10.74 -23.33 10.70
N VAL A 404 -9.51 -23.16 11.17
CA VAL A 404 -9.21 -22.29 12.32
C VAL A 404 -8.73 -20.95 11.81
N HIS A 405 -9.50 -19.89 12.08
CA HIS A 405 -9.12 -18.52 11.74
C HIS A 405 -8.53 -17.83 12.98
N ALA A 406 -7.39 -17.19 12.79
CA ALA A 406 -6.78 -16.25 13.70
C ALA A 406 -6.90 -14.86 13.08
N ASP A 407 -7.96 -14.13 13.42
CA ASP A 407 -8.24 -12.81 12.86
C ASP A 407 -7.40 -11.74 13.59
N THR A 408 -6.94 -10.74 12.85
CA THR A 408 -6.13 -9.62 13.37
C THR A 408 -6.80 -8.29 13.05
N ALA A 409 -6.34 -7.22 13.70
CA ALA A 409 -6.83 -5.86 13.44
C ALA A 409 -6.66 -5.39 11.99
N GLY A 410 -5.75 -6.01 11.23
CA GLY A 410 -5.47 -5.73 9.82
C GLY A 410 -6.38 -6.47 8.84
N GLY A 411 -7.36 -7.23 9.33
CA GLY A 411 -8.51 -7.75 8.57
C GLY A 411 -8.34 -9.09 7.85
N SER A 412 -7.12 -9.57 7.54
CA SER A 412 -6.99 -10.87 6.84
C SER A 412 -6.32 -12.00 7.63
N GLY A 413 -5.63 -11.68 8.73
CA GLY A 413 -5.16 -12.66 9.72
C GLY A 413 -4.50 -13.91 9.12
N ALA A 414 -4.73 -15.08 9.72
CA ALA A 414 -4.32 -16.37 9.20
C ALA A 414 -5.44 -17.41 9.30
N ALA A 415 -5.50 -18.37 8.36
CA ALA A 415 -6.53 -19.40 8.31
C ALA A 415 -5.93 -20.80 8.09
N ALA A 416 -5.91 -21.62 9.15
CA ALA A 416 -5.50 -23.02 9.06
C ALA A 416 -6.62 -23.85 8.42
N GLU A 417 -6.55 -24.01 7.09
CA GLU A 417 -7.57 -24.70 6.29
C GLU A 417 -7.57 -26.22 6.50
N SER A 418 -8.78 -26.79 6.46
CA SER A 418 -9.05 -28.22 6.35
C SER A 418 -8.31 -29.08 7.39
N ARG A 419 -8.27 -28.63 8.65
CA ARG A 419 -7.76 -29.39 9.80
C ARG A 419 -8.75 -30.47 10.22
N ASP A 420 -8.26 -31.50 10.91
CA ASP A 420 -9.14 -32.43 11.63
C ASP A 420 -10.00 -31.62 12.63
N VAL A 421 -11.29 -31.93 12.76
CA VAL A 421 -12.18 -31.15 13.66
C VAL A 421 -11.71 -31.18 15.11
N ASP A 422 -11.17 -32.31 15.57
CA ASP A 422 -10.70 -32.47 16.95
C ASP A 422 -9.37 -31.71 17.13
N GLU A 423 -8.47 -31.81 16.13
CA GLU A 423 -7.24 -31.01 16.04
C GLU A 423 -7.53 -29.51 15.98
N ALA A 424 -8.57 -29.10 15.26
CA ALA A 424 -8.93 -27.70 15.07
C ALA A 424 -9.35 -27.03 16.38
N TRP A 425 -10.12 -27.73 17.22
CA TRP A 425 -10.49 -27.24 18.54
C TRP A 425 -9.29 -27.17 19.50
N VAL A 426 -8.41 -28.18 19.48
CA VAL A 426 -7.16 -28.15 20.26
C VAL A 426 -6.27 -26.98 19.82
N LEU A 427 -6.10 -26.81 18.49
CA LEU A 427 -5.33 -25.70 17.91
C LEU A 427 -5.93 -24.35 18.30
N ALA A 428 -7.25 -24.21 18.27
CA ALA A 428 -7.93 -22.98 18.66
C ALA A 428 -7.74 -22.65 20.14
N ALA A 429 -7.86 -23.64 21.02
CA ALA A 429 -7.63 -23.48 22.46
C ALA A 429 -6.19 -23.07 22.76
N GLU A 430 -5.21 -23.72 22.12
CA GLU A 430 -3.80 -23.39 22.26
C GLU A 430 -3.48 -21.98 21.73
N LEU A 431 -4.05 -21.59 20.58
CA LEU A 431 -3.93 -20.24 20.04
C LEU A 431 -4.50 -19.19 21.00
N ALA A 432 -5.66 -19.45 21.61
CA ALA A 432 -6.25 -18.57 22.60
C ALA A 432 -5.33 -18.42 23.82
N ALA A 433 -4.82 -19.54 24.36
CA ALA A 433 -3.90 -19.54 25.51
C ALA A 433 -2.62 -18.73 25.23
N ARG A 434 -1.95 -18.96 24.09
CA ARG A 434 -0.74 -18.23 23.69
C ARG A 434 -1.01 -16.74 23.43
N THR A 435 -2.17 -16.42 22.86
CA THR A 435 -2.60 -15.03 22.65
C THR A 435 -2.78 -14.31 23.99
N HIS A 436 -3.44 -14.93 24.96
CA HIS A 436 -3.59 -14.36 26.31
C HIS A 436 -2.23 -14.19 27.01
N ALA A 437 -1.35 -15.19 26.93
CA ALA A 437 0.00 -15.11 27.51
C ALA A 437 0.82 -13.97 26.88
N ALA A 438 0.81 -13.85 25.55
CA ALA A 438 1.56 -12.81 24.84
C ALA A 438 1.07 -11.39 25.15
N ARG A 439 -0.25 -11.20 25.37
CA ARG A 439 -0.81 -9.90 25.75
C ARG A 439 -0.38 -9.47 27.16
N ARG A 440 -0.25 -10.40 28.11
CA ARG A 440 0.23 -10.09 29.49
C ARG A 440 1.69 -9.65 29.55
N VAL A 441 2.50 -10.01 28.56
CA VAL A 441 3.91 -9.60 28.48
C VAL A 441 4.07 -8.23 27.79
N THR A 442 3.07 -7.83 27.00
CA THR A 442 3.14 -6.62 26.16
C THR A 442 2.35 -5.44 26.73
N GLY A 443 1.35 -5.70 27.60
CA GLY A 443 0.62 -4.68 28.36
C GLY A 443 1.16 -4.59 29.77
#